data_AF-A0A192A8A2-F1
#
_entry.id   AF-A0A192A8A2-F1
#
_cell.length_a   1.000
_cell.length_b   1.000
_cell.length_c   1.000
_cell.angle_alpha   90.00
_cell.angle_beta   90.00
_cell.angle_gamma   90.00
#
_symmetry.space_group_name_H-M   'P 1'
#
loop_
_entity.id
_entity.type
_entity.pdbx_description
1 polymer ?
#
loop_
_entity_poly.entity_id
_entity_poly.type
_entity_poly.pdbx_seq_one_letter_code
_entity_poly.pdbx_strand_id
1 'polypeptide(L)'
;MIKVGINILIVIAMAVGLVATLERLYLVNGSSYPSFLAEDTGNLDEVGLARLRATSCKDESVEIYKKDDVWVLRCGFAYYQGHTYISHTDPMGVQ
;
A
#
# COMPACT_ATOMS: atom_id res chain seq x y z
N MET A 1 36.60 14.35 -4.33
CA MET A 1 35.19 14.82 -4.32
C MET A 1 34.25 13.86 -5.04
N ILE A 2 34.52 13.43 -6.28
CA ILE A 2 33.65 12.51 -7.06
C ILE A 2 33.42 11.14 -6.38
N LYS A 3 34.46 10.49 -5.84
CA LYS A 3 34.35 9.22 -5.09
C LYS A 3 33.45 9.31 -3.84
N VAL A 4 33.48 10.45 -3.14
CA VAL A 4 32.66 10.69 -1.95
C VAL A 4 31.19 10.84 -2.35
N GLY A 5 30.91 11.57 -3.43
CA GLY A 5 29.56 11.70 -3.98
C GLY A 5 28.96 10.35 -4.41
N ILE A 6 29.74 9.49 -5.06
CA ILE A 6 29.29 8.15 -5.47
C ILE A 6 28.99 7.28 -4.25
N ASN A 7 29.85 7.26 -3.24
CA ASN A 7 29.61 6.47 -2.02
C ASN A 7 28.34 6.92 -1.29
N ILE A 8 28.08 8.23 -1.23
CA ILE A 8 26.85 8.78 -0.63
C ILE A 8 25.62 8.30 -1.40
N LEU A 9 25.64 8.37 -2.73
CA LEU A 9 24.51 7.89 -3.57
C LEU A 9 24.25 6.40 -3.36
N ILE A 10 25.30 5.59 -3.26
CA ILE A 10 25.17 4.15 -3.01
C ILE A 10 24.51 3.89 -1.64
N VAL A 11 24.94 4.60 -0.59
CA VAL A 11 24.34 4.48 0.75
C VAL A 11 22.86 4.87 0.73
N ILE A 12 22.51 5.97 0.05
CA ILE A 12 21.12 6.40 -0.08
C ILE A 12 20.30 5.35 -0.83
N ALA A 13 20.80 4.83 -1.95
CA ALA A 13 20.11 3.80 -2.73
C ALA A 13 19.88 2.52 -1.91
N MET A 14 20.89 2.07 -1.15
CA MET A 14 20.76 0.91 -0.25
C MET A 14 19.74 1.15 0.85
N ALA A 15 19.75 2.34 1.47
CA ALA A 15 18.79 2.69 2.52
C ALA A 15 17.34 2.69 1.98
N VAL A 16 17.11 3.28 0.80
CA VAL A 16 15.80 3.27 0.14
C VAL A 16 15.35 1.84 -0.19
N GLY A 17 16.25 1.03 -0.74
CA GLY A 17 15.95 -0.37 -1.05
C GLY A 17 15.59 -1.19 0.20
N LEU A 18 16.30 -0.97 1.30
CA LEU A 18 16.01 -1.63 2.58
C LEU A 18 14.63 -1.24 3.10
N VAL A 19 14.30 0.06 3.10
CA VAL A 19 12.99 0.56 3.56
C VAL A 19 11.86 -0.02 2.69
N ALA A 20 12.01 -0.01 1.37
CA ALA A 20 11.01 -0.60 0.47
C ALA A 20 10.81 -2.11 0.70
N THR A 21 11.89 -2.82 1.03
CA THR A 21 11.83 -4.25 1.35
C THR A 21 11.09 -4.49 2.67
N LEU A 22 11.42 -3.73 3.71
CA LEU A 22 10.75 -3.82 5.01
C LEU A 22 9.26 -3.48 4.89
N GLU A 23 8.92 -2.43 4.15
CA GLU A 23 7.53 -2.08 3.85
C GLU A 23 6.78 -3.26 3.23
N ARG A 24 7.33 -3.89 2.18
CA ARG A 24 6.71 -5.02 1.50
C ARG A 24 6.59 -6.25 2.43
N LEU A 25 7.57 -6.50 3.30
CA LEU A 25 7.50 -7.60 4.26
C LEU A 25 6.41 -7.40 5.32
N TYR A 26 6.35 -6.21 5.92
CA TYR A 26 5.44 -5.95 7.05
C TYR A 26 4.03 -5.53 6.62
N LEU A 27 3.91 -4.62 5.65
CA LEU A 27 2.62 -4.04 5.27
C LEU A 27 1.92 -4.89 4.20
N VAL A 28 2.66 -5.37 3.20
CA VAL A 28 2.08 -6.14 2.09
C VAL A 28 1.95 -7.62 2.43
N ASN A 29 3.01 -8.25 2.95
CA ASN A 29 3.01 -9.69 3.24
C ASN A 29 2.69 -10.06 4.70
N GLY A 30 2.66 -9.08 5.62
CA GLY A 30 2.25 -9.33 7.00
C GLY A 30 0.78 -9.76 7.11
N SER A 31 0.44 -10.53 8.16
CA SER A 31 -0.93 -11.02 8.38
C SER A 31 -1.91 -9.92 8.77
N SER A 32 -1.42 -8.90 9.48
CA SER A 32 -2.18 -7.73 9.93
C SER A 32 -1.66 -6.44 9.30
N TYR A 33 -2.52 -5.43 9.16
CA TYR A 33 -2.12 -4.09 8.73
C TYR A 33 -2.38 -3.06 9.85
N PRO A 34 -1.45 -2.14 10.14
CA PRO A 34 -1.65 -1.11 11.14
C PRO A 34 -2.78 -0.14 10.77
N SER A 35 -3.82 -0.06 11.61
CA SER A 35 -5.01 0.76 11.34
C SER A 35 -4.74 2.26 11.25
N PHE A 36 -3.69 2.77 11.91
CA PHE A 36 -3.34 4.20 11.83
C PHE A 36 -2.74 4.62 10.49
N LEU A 37 -2.33 3.67 9.64
CA LEU A 37 -1.81 3.93 8.30
C LEU A 37 -2.88 3.83 7.21
N ALA A 38 -4.13 3.53 7.58
CA ALA A 38 -5.22 3.34 6.64
C ALA A 38 -6.51 4.00 7.12
N GLU A 39 -7.34 4.39 6.17
CA GLU A 39 -8.69 4.88 6.44
C GLU A 39 -9.68 3.69 6.45
N ASP A 40 -10.39 3.51 7.56
CA ASP A 40 -11.41 2.47 7.65
C ASP A 40 -12.67 2.92 6.89
N THR A 41 -13.01 2.17 5.84
CA THR A 41 -14.17 2.44 4.98
C THR A 41 -15.39 1.58 5.34
N GLY A 42 -15.30 0.76 6.39
CA GLY A 42 -16.34 -0.19 6.76
C GLY A 42 -16.44 -1.33 5.75
N ASN A 43 -17.66 -1.62 5.26
CA ASN A 43 -17.86 -2.63 4.24
C ASN A 43 -17.76 -1.98 2.85
N LEU A 44 -16.68 -2.27 2.14
CA LEU A 44 -16.51 -1.86 0.75
C LEU A 44 -16.90 -3.02 -0.18
N ASP A 45 -17.80 -2.74 -1.11
CA ASP A 45 -18.25 -3.67 -2.16
C ASP A 45 -17.64 -3.28 -3.53
N GLU A 46 -17.99 -4.03 -4.57
CA GLU A 46 -17.46 -3.82 -5.93
C GLU A 46 -17.79 -2.41 -6.47
N VAL A 47 -18.97 -1.87 -6.14
CA VAL A 47 -19.38 -0.53 -6.55
C VAL A 47 -18.56 0.53 -5.83
N GLY A 48 -18.33 0.36 -4.52
CA GLY A 48 -17.44 1.20 -3.72
C GLY A 48 -16.00 1.17 -4.23
N LEU A 49 -15.49 -0.01 -4.57
CA LEU A 49 -14.17 -0.19 -5.16
C LEU A 49 -14.06 0.54 -6.52
N ALA A 50 -15.06 0.40 -7.38
CA ALA A 50 -15.10 1.10 -8.67
C ALA A 50 -15.11 2.63 -8.48
N ARG A 51 -15.83 3.13 -7.46
CA ARG A 51 -15.84 4.54 -7.11
C ARG A 51 -14.46 5.02 -6.63
N LEU A 52 -13.81 4.28 -5.74
CA LEU A 52 -12.45 4.61 -5.28
C LEU A 52 -11.45 4.68 -6.43
N ARG A 53 -11.52 3.74 -7.38
CA ARG A 53 -10.70 3.75 -8.61
C ARG A 53 -10.97 4.98 -9.47
N ALA A 54 -12.21 5.45 -9.53
CA ALA A 54 -12.58 6.63 -10.32
C ALA A 54 -12.26 7.96 -9.60
N THR A 55 -12.10 7.95 -8.28
CA THR A 55 -11.88 9.16 -7.47
C THR A 55 -10.49 9.18 -6.81
N SER A 56 -10.33 8.46 -5.70
CA SER A 56 -9.20 8.62 -4.78
C SER A 56 -7.94 7.92 -5.25
N CYS A 57 -8.09 6.80 -5.97
CA CYS A 57 -7.00 6.08 -6.62
C CYS A 57 -6.95 6.37 -8.13
N LYS A 58 -7.47 7.52 -8.58
CA LYS A 58 -7.50 7.85 -10.00
C LYS A 58 -6.07 7.92 -10.54
N ASP A 59 -5.84 7.29 -11.69
CA ASP A 59 -4.54 7.20 -12.37
C ASP A 59 -3.47 6.39 -11.60
N GLU A 60 -3.86 5.71 -10.51
CA GLU A 60 -3.00 4.83 -9.72
C GLU A 60 -3.45 3.36 -9.80
N SER A 61 -2.50 2.44 -9.70
CA SER A 61 -2.83 1.02 -9.53
C SER A 61 -3.41 0.79 -8.14
N VAL A 62 -4.52 0.04 -8.02
CA VAL A 62 -5.05 -0.38 -6.72
C VAL A 62 -4.56 -1.79 -6.41
N GLU A 63 -3.72 -1.93 -5.38
CA GLU A 63 -3.36 -3.23 -4.84
C GLU A 63 -4.37 -3.61 -3.74
N ILE A 64 -4.85 -4.86 -3.75
CA ILE A 64 -5.82 -5.38 -2.77
C ILE A 64 -5.20 -6.60 -2.09
N TYR A 65 -5.19 -6.60 -0.76
CA TYR A 65 -4.59 -7.65 0.05
C TYR A 65 -5.59 -8.16 1.07
N LYS A 66 -5.75 -9.48 1.14
CA LYS A 66 -6.43 -10.11 2.26
C LYS A 66 -5.50 -10.16 3.47
N LYS A 67 -6.00 -9.71 4.62
CA LYS A 67 -5.40 -9.83 5.94
C LYS A 67 -6.29 -10.76 6.79
N ASP A 68 -5.91 -10.99 8.04
CA ASP A 68 -6.59 -11.95 8.92
C ASP A 68 -8.13 -11.77 8.91
N ASP A 69 -8.62 -10.58 9.24
CA ASP A 69 -10.07 -10.28 9.32
C ASP A 69 -10.53 -9.14 8.40
N VAL A 70 -9.61 -8.54 7.64
CA VAL A 70 -9.89 -7.35 6.82
C VAL A 70 -9.23 -7.44 5.45
N TRP A 71 -9.70 -6.58 4.54
CA TRP A 71 -9.11 -6.34 3.24
C TRP A 71 -8.47 -4.97 3.22
N VAL A 72 -7.22 -4.91 2.80
CA VAL A 72 -6.48 -3.66 2.64
C VAL A 72 -6.45 -3.30 1.17
N LEU A 73 -6.84 -2.08 0.85
CA LEU A 73 -6.77 -1.52 -0.49
C LEU A 73 -5.78 -0.37 -0.48
N ARG A 74 -4.85 -0.36 -1.42
CA ARG A 74 -3.84 0.69 -1.50
C ARG A 74 -3.79 1.28 -2.90
N CYS A 75 -3.93 2.60 -2.99
CA CYS A 75 -3.63 3.33 -4.21
C CYS A 75 -2.09 3.46 -4.33
N GLY A 76 -1.55 3.06 -5.48
CA GLY A 76 -0.13 3.15 -5.77
C GLY A 76 0.73 2.02 -5.19
N PHE A 77 2.03 2.07 -5.51
CA PHE A 77 2.98 0.98 -5.24
C PHE A 77 3.71 1.12 -3.91
N ALA A 78 3.92 2.35 -3.43
CA ALA A 78 4.62 2.62 -2.18
C ALA A 78 3.64 3.20 -1.15
N TYR A 79 3.79 2.82 0.13
CA TYR A 79 2.84 3.21 1.18
C TYR A 79 2.66 4.72 1.36
N TYR A 80 3.66 5.52 1.00
CA TYR A 80 3.65 6.98 1.16
C TYR A 80 3.11 7.74 -0.07
N GLN A 81 2.86 7.05 -1.18
CA GLN A 81 2.45 7.70 -2.44
C GLN A 81 0.94 7.90 -2.55
N GLY A 82 0.14 7.02 -1.93
CA GLY A 82 -1.30 7.03 -2.10
C GLY A 82 -2.06 6.66 -0.84
N HIS A 83 -3.39 6.74 -0.93
CA HIS A 83 -4.27 6.42 0.18
C HIS A 83 -4.35 4.90 0.39
N THR A 84 -4.39 4.51 1.65
CA THR A 84 -4.67 3.12 2.04
C THR A 84 -6.00 3.08 2.75
N TYR A 85 -6.81 2.07 2.42
CA TYR A 85 -8.14 1.85 2.96
C TYR A 85 -8.23 0.45 3.57
N ILE A 86 -9.04 0.33 4.63
CA ILE A 86 -9.44 -0.94 5.22
C ILE A 86 -10.91 -1.19 4.88
N SER A 87 -11.22 -2.41 4.47
CA SER A 87 -12.57 -2.93 4.25
C SER A 87 -12.78 -4.19 5.08
N HIS A 88 -13.95 -4.35 5.68
CA HIS A 88 -14.34 -5.54 6.45
C HIS A 88 -15.02 -6.61 5.59
N THR A 89 -15.23 -6.34 4.30
CA THR A 89 -15.77 -7.25 3.28
C THR A 89 -14.82 -7.37 2.09
N ASP A 90 -14.93 -8.46 1.32
CA ASP A 90 -14.17 -8.60 0.08
C ASP A 90 -14.66 -7.58 -0.96
N PRO A 91 -13.84 -6.58 -1.33
CA PRO A 91 -14.23 -5.53 -2.25
C PRO A 91 -14.29 -5.99 -3.71
N MET A 92 -13.76 -7.18 -4.04
CA MET A 92 -13.84 -7.73 -5.39
C MET A 92 -15.06 -8.63 -5.59
N GLY A 93 -15.78 -8.99 -4.52
CA GLY A 93 -16.94 -9.89 -4.58
C GLY A 93 -16.61 -11.33 -5.01
N VAL A 94 -15.33 -11.72 -4.95
CA VAL A 94 -14.85 -13.04 -5.35
C VAL A 94 -14.71 -13.89 -4.08
N GLN A 95 -15.75 -14.66 -3.77
CA GLN A 95 -15.71 -15.64 -2.68
C GLN A 95 -14.66 -16.74 -2.92
#